data_AF-A0A3S4ZVS7-F1
#
_entry.id   AF-A0A3S4ZVS7-F1
#
_cell.length_a   1.000
_cell.length_b   1.000
_cell.length_c   1.000
_cell.angle_alpha   90.00
_cell.angle_beta   90.00
_cell.angle_gamma   90.00
#
_symmetry.space_group_name_H-M   'P 1'
#
loop_
_entity.id
_entity.type
_entity.pdbx_description
1 polymer ?
#
loop_
_entity_poly.entity_id
_entity_poly.type
_entity_poly.pdbx_seq_one_letter_code
_entity_poly.pdbx_strand_id
1 'polypeptide(L)'
;MPFCSILSKLTWSTSTGFRWYQVWLDAGTQIFFSYSLSLGTLTALGSYNKFHHNSFRDCVLFAVINSFTSLLGGTVVFATIGYMARLTGTPIDHVADSGPGLAFVVYPKSLSTMPLSPLWSGLFFLMLLTLGLDSQVRWCEGIDARFLREIIQFKRKKYKIKINATMRENKIKIADAQVNQDFGNKEKKKKKIKKDWEIKIKKSYLN
;
A
#
# COMPACT_ATOMS: atom_id res chain seq x y z
N MET A 1 -15.10 11.90 6.99
CA MET A 1 -16.36 11.20 7.28
C MET A 1 -17.40 11.60 6.23
N PRO A 2 -17.60 10.82 5.15
CA PRO A 2 -18.53 11.14 4.06
C PRO A 2 -19.91 10.48 4.20
N PHE A 3 -20.20 9.82 5.33
CA PHE A 3 -21.43 9.03 5.49
C PHE A 3 -22.73 9.87 5.50
N CYS A 4 -22.72 11.09 6.07
CA CYS A 4 -23.94 11.92 6.10
C CYS A 4 -24.24 12.66 4.79
N SER A 5 -23.21 13.08 4.03
CA SER A 5 -23.42 13.88 2.82
C SER A 5 -23.99 13.08 1.65
N ILE A 6 -23.92 11.75 1.69
CA ILE A 6 -24.39 10.86 0.61
C ILE A 6 -25.84 10.43 0.85
N LEU A 7 -26.24 10.23 2.11
CA LEU A 7 -27.61 9.85 2.44
C LEU A 7 -28.60 11.02 2.31
N SER A 8 -28.19 12.26 2.61
CA SER A 8 -29.06 13.43 2.36
C SER A 8 -29.32 13.68 0.86
N LYS A 9 -28.44 13.20 -0.02
CA LYS A 9 -28.62 13.25 -1.48
C LYS A 9 -29.44 12.10 -2.05
N LEU A 10 -29.52 10.97 -1.34
CA LEU A 10 -30.23 9.75 -1.79
C LEU A 10 -31.75 9.84 -1.61
N THR A 11 -32.25 10.57 -0.61
CA THR A 11 -33.70 10.60 -0.29
C THR A 11 -34.52 11.63 -1.07
N TRP A 12 -33.93 12.62 -1.74
CA TRP A 12 -34.67 13.75 -2.34
C TRP A 12 -34.50 13.92 -3.86
N SER A 13 -34.27 12.83 -4.61
CA SER A 13 -34.07 12.92 -6.07
C SER A 13 -34.92 11.94 -6.87
N THR A 14 -36.24 11.95 -6.64
CA THR A 14 -37.20 11.19 -7.46
C THR A 14 -37.73 11.94 -8.69
N SER A 15 -36.99 12.93 -9.20
CA SER A 15 -37.32 13.58 -10.49
C SER A 15 -36.07 13.88 -11.31
N THR A 16 -36.11 13.46 -12.59
CA THR A 16 -35.15 13.66 -13.69
C THR A 16 -34.04 12.60 -13.87
N GLY A 17 -34.08 11.91 -15.01
CA GLY A 17 -33.31 10.69 -15.33
C GLY A 17 -31.79 10.84 -15.54
N PHE A 18 -31.18 11.96 -15.12
CA PHE A 18 -29.75 12.24 -15.33
C PHE A 18 -28.89 12.09 -14.06
N ARG A 19 -29.48 11.78 -12.89
CA ARG A 19 -28.78 11.78 -11.59
C ARG A 19 -28.27 10.42 -11.10
N TRP A 20 -28.61 9.31 -11.75
CA TRP A 20 -28.18 7.97 -11.33
C TRP A 20 -26.66 7.79 -11.36
N TYR A 21 -25.99 8.39 -12.35
CA TYR A 21 -24.54 8.37 -12.45
C TYR A 21 -23.86 9.02 -11.23
N GLN A 22 -24.43 10.09 -10.69
CA GLN A 22 -23.89 10.75 -9.48
C GLN A 22 -23.94 9.82 -8.27
N VAL A 23 -25.01 9.02 -8.12
CA VAL A 23 -25.12 8.06 -7.02
C VAL A 23 -24.02 7.00 -7.11
N TRP A 24 -23.74 6.49 -8.31
CA TRP A 24 -22.65 5.53 -8.53
C TRP A 24 -21.27 6.15 -8.33
N LEU A 25 -21.07 7.40 -8.75
CA LEU A 25 -19.83 8.15 -8.50
C LEU A 25 -19.60 8.39 -7.01
N ASP A 26 -20.63 8.82 -6.29
CA ASP A 26 -20.58 9.07 -4.85
C ASP A 26 -20.30 7.77 -4.09
N ALA A 27 -20.96 6.66 -4.48
CA ALA A 27 -20.70 5.34 -3.91
C ALA A 27 -19.26 4.86 -4.17
N GLY A 28 -18.77 5.01 -5.40
CA GLY A 28 -17.39 4.66 -5.77
C GLY A 28 -16.37 5.49 -4.98
N THR A 29 -16.60 6.80 -4.88
CA THR A 29 -15.75 7.73 -4.12
C THR A 29 -15.75 7.40 -2.63
N GLN A 30 -16.92 7.08 -2.06
CA GLN A 30 -17.06 6.69 -0.66
C GLN A 30 -16.28 5.43 -0.34
N ILE A 31 -16.37 4.39 -1.17
CA ILE A 31 -15.62 3.15 -1.03
C ILE A 31 -14.11 3.42 -1.16
N PHE A 32 -13.71 4.23 -2.14
CA PHE A 32 -12.31 4.56 -2.39
C PHE A 32 -11.66 5.27 -1.20
N PHE A 33 -12.34 6.28 -0.63
CA PHE A 33 -11.88 6.98 0.57
C PHE A 33 -12.00 6.12 1.84
N SER A 34 -13.04 5.27 1.96
CA SER A 34 -13.21 4.36 3.10
C SER A 34 -12.04 3.40 3.24
N TYR A 35 -11.57 2.83 2.13
CA TYR A 35 -10.44 1.90 2.13
C TYR A 35 -9.07 2.56 1.96
N SER A 36 -9.03 3.87 1.65
CA SER A 36 -7.78 4.62 1.43
C SER A 36 -6.86 3.99 0.36
N LEU A 37 -7.45 3.50 -0.74
CA LEU A 37 -6.75 2.70 -1.76
C LEU A 37 -5.59 3.43 -2.44
N SER A 38 -5.62 4.76 -2.53
CA SER A 38 -4.60 5.57 -3.22
C SER A 38 -3.33 5.85 -2.41
N LEU A 39 -3.33 5.61 -1.09
CA LEU A 39 -2.26 6.09 -0.20
C LEU A 39 -1.07 5.12 -0.09
N GLY A 40 -1.17 3.92 -0.68
CA GLY A 40 -0.11 2.91 -0.62
C GLY A 40 0.05 2.22 0.74
N THR A 41 -0.77 2.59 1.74
CA THR A 41 -0.77 1.99 3.09
C THR A 41 -1.08 0.49 3.05
N LEU A 42 -2.08 0.05 2.30
CA LEU A 42 -2.39 -1.39 2.20
C LEU A 42 -1.24 -2.18 1.56
N THR A 43 -0.56 -1.59 0.59
CA THR A 43 0.65 -2.15 -0.03
C THR A 43 1.84 -2.15 0.92
N ALA A 44 1.92 -1.20 1.86
CA ALA A 44 2.91 -1.20 2.94
C ALA A 44 2.62 -2.34 3.94
N LEU A 45 1.40 -2.40 4.45
CA LEU A 45 0.96 -3.44 5.39
C LEU A 45 1.09 -4.84 4.81
N GLY A 46 0.72 -5.02 3.54
CA GLY A 46 0.92 -6.29 2.83
C GLY A 46 2.38 -6.69 2.68
N SER A 47 3.33 -5.74 2.67
CA SER A 47 4.76 -6.04 2.57
C SER A 47 5.38 -6.59 3.85
N TYR A 48 4.71 -6.40 5.00
CA TYR A 48 5.09 -7.03 6.27
C TYR A 48 4.56 -8.45 6.43
N ASN A 49 3.75 -8.92 5.48
CA ASN A 49 3.13 -10.22 5.58
C ASN A 49 4.08 -11.35 5.18
N LYS A 50 3.82 -12.56 5.68
CA LYS A 50 4.57 -13.76 5.25
C LYS A 50 4.30 -14.06 3.78
N PHE A 51 5.29 -14.59 3.05
CA PHE A 51 5.19 -14.83 1.61
C PHE A 51 4.02 -15.76 1.21
N HIS A 52 3.70 -16.76 2.03
CA HIS A 52 2.60 -17.69 1.82
C HIS A 52 1.34 -17.37 2.66
N HIS A 53 1.19 -16.12 3.10
CA HIS A 53 -0.01 -15.72 3.84
C HIS A 53 -1.23 -15.58 2.93
N ASN A 54 -2.40 -16.00 3.40
CA ASN A 54 -3.65 -15.89 2.66
C ASN A 54 -4.19 -14.46 2.72
N SER A 55 -3.68 -13.59 1.85
CA SER A 55 -4.12 -12.19 1.73
C SER A 55 -5.54 -12.03 1.21
N PHE A 56 -6.06 -13.02 0.48
CA PHE A 56 -7.44 -12.99 -0.03
C PHE A 56 -8.45 -13.05 1.11
N ARG A 57 -8.24 -13.95 2.08
CA ARG A 57 -9.09 -14.04 3.28
C ARG A 57 -9.12 -12.72 4.04
N ASP A 58 -7.96 -12.10 4.25
CA ASP A 58 -7.85 -10.83 4.98
C ASP A 58 -8.55 -9.71 4.23
N CYS A 59 -8.44 -9.67 2.90
CA CYS A 59 -9.12 -8.69 2.07
C CYS A 59 -10.65 -8.81 2.15
N VAL A 60 -11.17 -10.03 2.06
CA VAL A 60 -12.62 -10.29 2.22
C VAL A 60 -13.08 -9.90 3.63
N LEU A 61 -12.35 -10.31 4.66
CA LEU A 61 -12.70 -9.98 6.05
C LEU A 61 -12.67 -8.48 6.29
N PHE A 62 -11.64 -7.79 5.80
CA PHE A 62 -11.52 -6.33 5.88
C PHE A 62 -12.69 -5.62 5.20
N ALA A 63 -13.09 -6.08 4.02
CA ALA A 63 -14.24 -5.52 3.30
C ALA A 63 -15.54 -5.70 4.08
N VAL A 64 -15.80 -6.90 4.59
CA VAL A 64 -17.00 -7.22 5.38
C VAL A 64 -17.05 -6.38 6.66
N ILE A 65 -15.96 -6.31 7.41
CA ILE A 65 -15.90 -5.54 8.67
C ILE A 65 -16.08 -4.05 8.40
N ASN A 66 -15.44 -3.49 7.36
CA ASN A 66 -15.58 -2.08 7.01
C ASN A 66 -17.03 -1.72 6.65
N SER A 67 -17.67 -2.54 5.79
CA SER A 67 -19.07 -2.34 5.42
C SER A 67 -20.01 -2.51 6.61
N PHE A 68 -19.79 -3.51 7.46
CA PHE A 68 -20.61 -3.73 8.65
C PHE A 68 -20.49 -2.57 9.65
N THR A 69 -19.27 -2.12 9.94
CA THR A 69 -19.02 -0.96 10.80
C THR A 69 -19.69 0.29 10.27
N SER A 70 -19.67 0.47 8.93
CA SER A 70 -20.35 1.58 8.26
C SER A 70 -21.87 1.54 8.41
N LEU A 71 -22.48 0.35 8.31
CA LEU A 71 -23.92 0.15 8.51
C LEU A 71 -24.32 0.40 9.97
N LEU A 72 -23.55 -0.11 10.93
CA LEU A 72 -23.78 0.16 12.35
C LEU A 72 -23.64 1.65 12.66
N GLY A 73 -22.56 2.30 12.19
CA GLY A 73 -22.34 3.72 12.37
C GLY A 73 -23.47 4.57 11.77
N GLY A 74 -23.93 4.24 10.56
CA GLY A 74 -25.08 4.90 9.95
C GLY A 74 -26.36 4.73 10.77
N THR A 75 -26.61 3.52 11.28
CA THR A 75 -27.77 3.23 12.14
C THR A 75 -27.75 4.06 13.42
N VAL A 76 -26.60 4.15 14.09
CA VAL A 76 -26.42 4.97 15.31
C VAL A 76 -26.61 6.46 15.02
N VAL A 77 -26.09 6.95 13.89
CA VAL A 77 -26.30 8.35 13.46
C VAL A 77 -27.77 8.66 13.26
N PHE A 78 -28.48 7.85 12.48
CA PHE A 78 -29.91 8.09 12.24
C PHE A 78 -30.76 7.95 13.49
N ALA A 79 -30.46 6.99 14.37
CA ALA A 79 -31.14 6.84 15.64
C ALA A 79 -30.95 8.08 16.53
N THR A 80 -29.74 8.62 16.59
CA THR A 80 -29.42 9.80 17.41
C THR A 80 -30.10 11.07 16.88
N ILE A 81 -30.03 11.31 15.57
CA ILE A 81 -30.69 12.47 14.94
C ILE A 81 -32.21 12.35 15.05
N GLY A 82 -32.77 11.14 14.84
CA GLY A 82 -34.21 10.90 14.98
C GLY A 82 -34.71 11.11 16.41
N TYR A 83 -33.93 10.69 17.41
CA TYR A 83 -34.20 10.97 18.82
C TYR A 83 -34.20 12.49 19.09
N MET A 84 -33.22 13.23 18.58
CA MET A 84 -33.19 14.68 18.72
C MET A 84 -34.36 15.38 18.03
N ALA A 85 -34.69 15.01 16.79
CA ALA A 85 -35.82 15.57 16.07
C ALA A 85 -37.14 15.38 16.83
N ARG A 86 -37.33 14.24 17.50
CA ARG A 86 -38.48 13.98 18.36
C ARG A 86 -38.49 14.85 19.62
N LEU A 87 -37.33 15.08 20.23
CA LEU A 87 -37.22 15.91 21.44
C LEU A 87 -37.40 17.41 21.17
N THR A 88 -36.83 17.93 20.08
CA THR A 88 -36.86 19.36 19.75
C THR A 88 -38.07 19.75 18.90
N GLY A 89 -38.82 18.79 18.37
CA GLY A 89 -39.93 19.04 17.46
C GLY A 89 -39.50 19.64 16.12
N THR A 90 -38.21 19.61 15.80
CA THR A 90 -37.65 20.14 14.54
C THR A 90 -37.58 19.03 13.50
N PRO A 91 -37.89 19.31 12.23
CA PRO A 91 -37.78 18.29 11.19
C PRO A 91 -36.32 17.87 10.98
N ILE A 92 -36.13 16.64 10.47
CA ILE A 92 -34.84 15.94 10.47
C ILE A 92 -33.79 16.63 9.57
N ASP A 93 -34.24 17.36 8.56
CA ASP A 93 -33.44 18.16 7.64
C ASP A 93 -32.67 19.27 8.36
N HIS A 94 -33.26 19.90 9.37
CA HIS A 94 -32.62 20.95 10.16
C HIS A 94 -31.65 20.43 11.24
N VAL A 95 -31.72 19.14 11.59
CA VAL A 95 -30.84 18.51 12.59
C VAL A 95 -29.69 17.73 11.92
N ALA A 96 -29.85 17.38 10.64
CA ALA A 96 -28.93 16.52 9.89
C ALA A 96 -27.90 17.29 9.03
N ASP A 97 -27.49 18.49 9.45
CA ASP A 97 -26.43 19.21 8.75
C ASP A 97 -25.14 18.37 8.71
N SER A 98 -24.73 18.01 7.49
CA SER A 98 -23.62 17.09 7.28
C SER A 98 -22.28 17.73 7.65
N GLY A 99 -21.38 16.96 8.27
CA GLY A 99 -20.00 17.38 8.52
C GLY A 99 -19.62 17.37 10.01
N PRO A 100 -18.56 18.09 10.41
CA PRO A 100 -18.10 18.11 11.81
C PRO A 100 -19.14 18.70 12.77
N GLY A 101 -20.02 19.58 12.30
CA GLY A 101 -21.11 20.14 13.10
C GLY A 101 -22.04 19.07 13.69
N LEU A 102 -22.29 17.99 12.95
CA LEU A 102 -23.08 16.86 13.46
C LEU A 102 -22.39 16.22 14.67
N ALA A 103 -21.11 15.91 14.55
CA ALA A 103 -20.34 15.23 15.59
C ALA A 103 -20.05 16.11 16.82
N PHE A 104 -19.89 17.43 16.65
CA PHE A 104 -19.48 18.33 17.75
C PHE A 104 -20.60 19.21 18.31
N VAL A 105 -21.78 19.25 17.68
CA VAL A 105 -22.93 20.04 18.16
C VAL A 105 -24.10 19.11 18.47
N VAL A 106 -24.57 18.37 17.48
CA VAL A 106 -25.79 17.55 17.60
C VAL A 106 -25.56 16.36 18.54
N TYR A 107 -24.46 15.64 18.38
CA TYR A 107 -24.16 14.48 19.23
C TYR A 107 -23.98 14.84 20.71
N PRO A 108 -23.11 15.79 21.11
CA PRO A 108 -22.98 16.18 22.51
C PRO A 108 -24.31 16.68 23.11
N LYS A 109 -25.11 17.43 22.33
CA LYS A 109 -26.44 17.87 22.75
C LYS A 109 -27.37 16.67 23.01
N SER A 110 -27.36 15.67 22.13
CA SER A 110 -28.14 14.43 22.28
C SER A 110 -27.73 13.65 23.53
N LEU A 111 -26.43 13.40 23.68
CA LEU A 111 -25.85 12.63 24.78
C LEU A 111 -26.11 13.29 26.14
N SER A 112 -26.17 14.63 26.18
CA SER A 112 -26.47 15.39 27.40
C SER A 112 -27.86 15.11 27.98
N THR A 113 -28.81 14.65 27.16
CA THR A 113 -30.18 14.35 27.58
C THR A 113 -30.36 12.91 28.05
N MET A 114 -29.36 12.04 27.84
CA MET A 114 -29.42 10.63 28.22
C MET A 114 -29.05 10.45 29.70
N PRO A 115 -29.64 9.45 30.39
CA PRO A 115 -29.18 9.08 31.72
C PRO A 115 -27.72 8.62 31.67
N LEU A 116 -26.92 8.98 32.67
CA LEU A 116 -25.46 8.76 32.70
C LEU A 116 -24.69 9.47 31.57
N SER A 117 -25.14 10.66 31.15
CA SER A 117 -24.51 11.52 30.13
C SER A 117 -22.96 11.56 30.13
N PRO A 118 -22.25 11.67 31.28
CA PRO A 118 -20.78 11.68 31.29
C PRO A 118 -20.15 10.41 30.71
N LEU A 119 -20.75 9.23 30.94
CA LEU A 119 -20.25 7.96 30.41
C LEU A 119 -20.38 7.91 28.89
N TRP A 120 -21.55 8.26 28.36
CA TRP A 120 -21.81 8.23 26.92
C TRP A 120 -20.99 9.25 26.16
N SER A 121 -20.83 10.45 26.73
CA SER A 121 -19.97 11.50 26.17
C SER A 121 -18.51 11.05 26.13
N GLY A 122 -18.00 10.45 27.21
CA GLY A 122 -16.66 9.89 27.26
C GLY A 122 -16.40 8.84 26.18
N LEU A 123 -17.32 7.88 26.02
CA LEU A 123 -17.25 6.85 24.98
C LEU A 123 -17.28 7.43 23.56
N PHE A 124 -18.13 8.44 23.33
CA PHE A 124 -18.23 9.10 22.02
C PHE A 124 -16.95 9.85 21.64
N PHE A 125 -16.37 10.62 22.55
CA PHE A 125 -15.10 11.31 22.29
C PHE A 125 -13.91 10.36 22.18
N LEU A 126 -13.89 9.28 22.97
CA LEU A 126 -12.90 8.22 22.83
C LEU A 126 -13.00 7.54 21.46
N MET A 127 -14.22 7.28 20.97
CA MET A 127 -14.45 6.78 19.62
C MET A 127 -13.94 7.76 18.55
N LEU A 128 -14.24 9.07 18.66
CA LEU A 128 -13.71 10.07 17.72
C LEU A 128 -12.18 10.13 17.73
N LEU A 129 -11.58 10.03 18.92
CA LEU A 129 -10.13 10.06 19.10
C LEU A 129 -9.46 8.83 18.47
N THR A 130 -9.99 7.62 18.72
CA THR A 130 -9.46 6.38 18.13
C THR A 130 -9.61 6.36 16.61
N LEU A 131 -10.78 6.76 16.07
CA LEU A 131 -10.98 6.91 14.62
C LEU A 131 -10.01 7.91 13.98
N GLY A 132 -9.72 8.99 14.68
CA GLY A 132 -8.72 9.99 14.28
C GLY A 132 -7.31 9.41 14.25
N LEU A 133 -6.87 8.83 15.37
CA LEU A 133 -5.52 8.27 15.51
C LEU A 133 -5.26 7.13 14.53
N ASP A 134 -6.20 6.20 14.35
CA ASP A 134 -6.07 5.09 13.41
C ASP A 134 -5.84 5.59 11.98
N SER A 135 -6.51 6.68 11.60
CA SER A 135 -6.37 7.27 10.29
C SER A 135 -5.02 7.96 10.11
N GLN A 136 -4.51 8.65 11.14
CA GLN A 136 -3.19 9.29 11.09
C GLN A 136 -2.06 8.26 11.03
N VAL A 137 -2.14 7.18 11.81
CA VAL A 137 -1.13 6.11 11.80
C VAL A 137 -1.05 5.47 10.41
N ARG A 138 -2.20 5.17 9.78
CA ARG A 138 -2.25 4.67 8.40
C ARG A 138 -1.62 5.62 7.39
N TRP A 139 -1.80 6.93 7.58
CA TRP A 139 -1.27 7.94 6.68
C TRP A 139 0.25 8.04 6.78
N CYS A 140 0.80 8.10 7.99
CA CYS A 140 2.25 8.08 8.22
C CYS A 140 2.88 6.81 7.64
N GLU A 141 2.31 5.64 7.93
CA GLU A 141 2.83 4.34 7.46
C GLU A 141 2.89 4.27 5.92
N GLY A 142 1.87 4.80 5.23
CA GLY A 142 1.87 4.84 3.76
C GLY A 142 3.00 5.68 3.18
N ILE A 143 3.26 6.85 3.80
CA ILE A 143 4.33 7.77 3.38
C ILE A 143 5.70 7.17 3.70
N ASP A 144 5.90 6.68 4.91
CA ASP A 144 7.19 6.14 5.39
C ASP A 144 7.59 4.92 4.56
N ALA A 145 6.66 3.99 4.32
CA ALA A 145 6.92 2.82 3.50
C ALA A 145 7.20 3.19 2.04
N ARG A 146 6.57 4.23 1.50
CA ARG A 146 6.86 4.71 0.14
C ARG A 146 8.26 5.31 0.07
N PHE A 147 8.60 6.20 0.99
CA PHE A 147 9.91 6.86 1.03
C PHE A 147 11.06 5.85 1.21
N LEU A 148 10.90 4.90 2.14
CA LEU A 148 11.87 3.83 2.35
C LEU A 148 12.04 2.97 1.09
N ARG A 149 10.94 2.64 0.39
CA ARG A 149 10.99 1.89 -0.87
C ARG A 149 11.78 2.64 -1.94
N GLU A 150 11.59 3.95 -2.09
CA GLU A 150 12.33 4.77 -3.06
C GLU A 150 13.85 4.77 -2.76
N ILE A 151 14.25 4.95 -1.49
CA ILE A 151 15.67 4.90 -1.09
C ILE A 151 16.28 3.51 -1.36
N ILE A 152 15.57 2.44 -0.99
CA ILE A 152 16.05 1.06 -1.20
C ILE A 152 16.19 0.76 -2.70
N GLN A 153 15.22 1.17 -3.51
CA GLN A 153 15.29 0.96 -4.97
C GLN A 153 16.47 1.72 -5.59
N PHE A 154 16.71 2.95 -5.17
CA PHE A 154 17.86 3.73 -5.62
C PHE A 154 19.18 3.04 -5.27
N LYS A 155 19.35 2.61 -4.01
CA LYS A 155 20.53 1.84 -3.57
C LYS A 155 20.68 0.54 -4.37
N ARG A 156 19.61 -0.24 -4.56
CA ARG A 156 19.61 -1.49 -5.34
C ARG A 156 20.04 -1.26 -6.79
N LYS A 157 19.54 -0.23 -7.46
CA LYS A 157 19.96 0.11 -8.84
C LYS A 157 21.47 0.40 -8.89
N LYS A 158 21.98 1.22 -7.96
CA LYS A 158 23.41 1.55 -7.88
C LYS A 158 24.29 0.31 -7.63
N TYR A 159 23.90 -0.57 -6.70
CA TYR A 159 24.62 -1.82 -6.44
C TYR A 159 24.58 -2.78 -7.64
N LYS A 160 23.44 -2.91 -8.31
CA LYS A 160 23.30 -3.78 -9.50
C LYS A 160 24.22 -3.33 -10.64
N ILE A 161 24.33 -2.02 -10.88
CA ILE A 161 25.25 -1.46 -11.87
C ILE A 161 26.70 -1.78 -11.49
N LYS A 162 27.08 -1.56 -10.22
CA LYS A 162 28.44 -1.83 -9.74
C LYS A 162 28.82 -3.31 -9.88
N ILE A 163 27.93 -4.23 -9.46
CA ILE A 163 28.14 -5.68 -9.60
C ILE A 163 28.27 -6.08 -11.07
N ASN A 164 27.39 -5.57 -11.94
CA ASN A 164 27.45 -5.88 -13.37
C ASN A 164 28.75 -5.39 -14.04
N ALA A 165 29.26 -4.22 -13.62
CA ALA A 165 30.54 -3.70 -14.09
C ALA A 165 31.71 -4.61 -13.67
N THR A 166 31.80 -4.95 -12.37
CA THR A 166 32.84 -5.86 -11.86
C THR A 166 32.77 -7.25 -12.50
N MET A 167 31.57 -7.77 -12.74
CA MET A 167 31.39 -9.06 -13.43
C MET A 167 31.89 -9.02 -14.88
N ARG A 168 31.73 -7.90 -15.59
CA ARG A 168 32.28 -7.73 -16.95
C ARG A 168 33.80 -7.69 -16.95
N GLU A 169 34.39 -6.93 -16.03
CA GLU A 169 35.85 -6.86 -15.86
C GLU A 169 36.45 -8.23 -15.53
N ASN A 170 35.84 -8.97 -14.62
CA ASN A 170 36.30 -10.33 -14.27
C ASN A 170 36.20 -11.29 -15.46
N LYS A 171 35.14 -11.20 -16.28
CA LYS A 171 35.02 -12.01 -17.51
C LYS A 171 36.13 -11.71 -18.51
N ILE A 172 36.47 -10.44 -18.71
CA ILE A 172 37.57 -10.03 -19.60
C ILE A 172 38.90 -10.58 -19.06
N LYS A 173 39.20 -10.41 -17.77
CA LYS A 173 40.44 -10.92 -17.16
C LYS A 173 40.58 -12.44 -17.29
N ILE A 174 39.49 -13.19 -17.12
CA ILE A 174 39.49 -14.65 -17.30
C ILE A 174 39.73 -15.02 -18.77
N ALA A 175 39.10 -14.31 -19.71
CA ALA A 175 39.32 -14.53 -21.14
C ALA A 175 40.78 -14.25 -21.53
N ASP A 176 41.35 -13.15 -21.05
CA ASP A 176 42.75 -12.79 -21.29
C ASP A 176 43.72 -13.82 -20.68
N ALA A 177 43.43 -14.32 -19.47
CA ALA A 177 44.23 -15.36 -18.83
C ALA A 177 44.20 -16.68 -19.63
N GLN A 178 43.03 -17.06 -20.13
CA GLN A 178 42.87 -18.25 -20.97
C GLN A 178 43.66 -18.13 -22.28
N VAL A 179 43.54 -16.98 -22.95
CA VAL A 179 44.27 -16.68 -24.19
C VAL A 179 45.79 -16.74 -23.94
N ASN A 180 46.28 -16.11 -22.87
CA ASN A 180 47.70 -16.13 -22.50
C ASN A 180 48.20 -17.55 -22.20
N GLN A 181 47.38 -18.38 -21.52
CA GLN A 181 47.69 -19.78 -21.26
C GLN A 181 47.80 -20.59 -22.57
N ASP A 182 46.89 -20.37 -23.51
CA ASP A 182 46.89 -21.04 -24.82
C ASP A 182 48.10 -20.64 -25.66
N PHE A 183 48.48 -19.36 -25.66
CA PHE A 183 49.70 -18.88 -26.30
C PHE A 183 50.95 -19.54 -25.69
N GLY A 184 51.05 -19.57 -24.36
CA GLY A 184 52.15 -20.23 -23.65
C GLY A 184 52.26 -21.73 -23.96
N ASN A 185 51.12 -22.43 -24.06
CA ASN A 185 51.09 -23.85 -24.42
C ASN A 185 51.53 -24.08 -25.88
N LYS A 186 51.09 -23.22 -26.81
CA LYS A 186 51.55 -23.26 -28.22
C LYS A 186 53.05 -23.04 -28.35
N GLU A 187 53.63 -22.11 -27.61
CA GLU A 187 55.09 -21.90 -27.60
C GLU A 187 55.86 -23.12 -27.08
N LYS A 188 55.41 -23.69 -25.96
CA LYS A 188 56.01 -24.92 -25.41
C LYS A 188 55.97 -26.06 -26.42
N LYS A 189 54.85 -26.22 -27.14
CA LYS A 189 54.71 -27.23 -28.21
C LYS A 189 55.66 -26.95 -29.37
N LYS A 190 55.79 -25.70 -29.83
CA LYS A 190 56.77 -25.32 -30.87
C LYS A 190 58.21 -25.65 -30.46
N LYS A 191 58.60 -25.28 -29.24
CA LYS A 191 59.94 -25.58 -28.70
C LYS A 191 60.19 -27.08 -28.61
N LYS A 192 59.20 -27.87 -28.18
CA LYS A 192 59.29 -29.33 -28.14
C LYS A 192 59.48 -29.93 -29.54
N ILE A 193 58.64 -29.55 -30.50
CA ILE A 193 58.75 -30.01 -31.90
C ILE A 193 60.13 -29.67 -32.49
N LYS A 194 60.62 -28.44 -32.27
CA LYS A 194 61.95 -28.03 -32.74
C LYS A 194 63.06 -28.92 -32.16
N LYS A 195 63.02 -29.17 -30.84
CA LYS A 195 63.97 -30.05 -30.16
C LYS A 195 63.92 -31.48 -30.67
N ASP A 196 62.71 -32.03 -30.86
CA ASP A 196 62.52 -33.38 -31.40
C ASP A 196 63.06 -33.49 -32.84
N TRP A 197 62.87 -32.44 -33.66
CA TRP A 197 63.42 -32.34 -35.01
C TRP A 197 64.96 -32.30 -35.00
N GLU A 198 65.57 -31.46 -34.15
CA GLU A 198 67.04 -31.37 -34.00
C GLU A 198 67.67 -32.70 -33.57
N ILE A 199 67.02 -33.44 -32.66
CA ILE A 199 67.45 -34.79 -32.25
C ILE A 199 67.38 -35.76 -33.43
N LYS A 200 66.29 -35.73 -34.22
CA LYS A 200 66.09 -36.61 -35.37
C LYS A 200 67.12 -36.36 -36.48
N ILE A 201 67.45 -35.09 -36.74
CA ILE A 201 68.53 -34.69 -37.65
C ILE A 201 69.86 -35.27 -37.16
N LYS A 202 70.25 -35.03 -35.90
CA LYS A 202 71.54 -35.52 -35.35
C LYS A 202 71.69 -37.04 -35.45
N LYS A 203 70.62 -37.80 -35.23
CA LYS A 203 70.62 -39.27 -35.42
C LYS A 203 70.83 -39.70 -36.88
N SER A 204 70.38 -38.90 -37.84
CA SER A 204 70.46 -39.24 -39.26
C SER A 204 71.86 -39.02 -39.86
N TYR A 205 72.73 -38.23 -39.21
CA TYR A 205 74.12 -38.00 -39.62
C TYR A 205 75.14 -38.92 -38.93
N LEU A 206 74.70 -39.71 -37.93
CA LEU A 206 75.54 -40.62 -37.16
C LEU A 206 75.42 -42.10 -37.62
N ASN A 207 74.58 -42.36 -38.62
CA ASN A 207 74.45 -43.62 -39.36
C ASN A 207 74.83 -43.37 -40.82
#